data_AF-A0A931JVV7-F1
#
_entry.id   AF-A0A931JVV7-F1
#
_cell.length_a   1.000
_cell.length_b   1.000
_cell.length_c   1.000
_cell.angle_alpha   90.00
_cell.angle_beta   90.00
_cell.angle_gamma   90.00
#
_symmetry.space_group_name_H-M   'P 1'
#
loop_
_entity.id
_entity.type
_entity.pdbx_description
1 polymer ?
#
loop_
_entity_poly.entity_id
_entity_poly.type
_entity_poly.pdbx_seq_one_letter_code
_entity_poly.pdbx_strand_id
1 'polypeptide(L)'
;MRTAPLSLAVLAFAAPAVLAQPCTPAWDYTLSNTGIATGYIGALTVYQGDLIASGSFPAMGAIENTSYLARYDFSTASWQPLGGGLIAGPNNAFGTSFTEMNGELYIAGFFQTAAGVPGTRSLARWDGTQFLPVNTGWVLPDTGGPVHAVWSCTTSDFLGSPRVFFGGSFEELNGLPAAHVAMWDGTTATKIVTSMPTLVSSQGSINPLVTSMTVFDDGQGGGKQLYIGGRFNSVDGVPALTVARWNGTTWSVVGTNLGNTIITAEVDAMKVWNGALYIGGTNLRVNGTLAQVAKWDGTTWTAVGQNPGGRIWSLETFDDGSGEKLYATGTPITGGINRFFRLEGNTWTVVDGGVDAQGIKLLNYDNTLYVAGSFANAGGLPAGRIAARTSCLGVACDPDTNQDGVADQGDVDYLINVIAGGENPTGINADFNADGVADQGDIDALINVIAGGPCP
;
A
#
# COMPACT_ATOMS: atom_id res chain seq x y z
N MET A 1 14.68 55.83 30.35
CA MET A 1 13.56 54.90 30.57
C MET A 1 13.82 53.68 29.71
N ARG A 2 13.97 52.50 30.30
CA ARG A 2 14.36 51.27 29.61
C ARG A 2 13.20 50.73 28.77
N THR A 3 13.46 50.43 27.51
CA THR A 3 12.55 49.69 26.63
C THR A 3 12.75 48.18 26.87
N ALA A 4 11.67 47.47 27.16
CA ALA A 4 11.63 46.01 27.18
C ALA A 4 10.87 45.52 25.93
N PRO A 5 11.31 44.46 25.24
CA PRO A 5 10.53 43.88 24.14
C PRO A 5 9.48 42.92 24.71
N LEU A 6 8.23 43.04 24.24
CA LEU A 6 7.22 42.00 24.45
C LEU A 6 7.58 40.80 23.57
N SER A 7 7.83 39.65 24.22
CA SER A 7 7.96 38.36 23.55
C SER A 7 6.55 37.78 23.37
N LEU A 8 6.11 37.62 22.13
CA LEU A 8 4.84 36.98 21.79
C LEU A 8 5.06 35.45 21.81
N ALA A 9 4.67 34.79 22.90
CA ALA A 9 4.62 33.34 22.95
C ALA A 9 3.39 32.86 22.17
N VAL A 10 3.60 32.26 20.99
CA VAL A 10 2.56 31.54 20.27
C VAL A 10 2.38 30.19 20.98
N LEU A 11 1.31 30.05 21.77
CA LEU A 11 0.82 28.74 22.20
C LEU A 11 0.26 28.05 20.95
N ALA A 12 0.99 27.08 20.42
CA ALA A 12 0.43 26.10 19.52
C ALA A 12 -0.51 25.20 20.35
N PHE A 13 -1.81 25.38 20.20
CA PHE A 13 -2.77 24.38 20.63
C PHE A 13 -2.61 23.16 19.72
N ALA A 14 -2.11 22.06 20.28
CA ALA A 14 -2.31 20.76 19.67
C ALA A 14 -3.83 20.50 19.67
N ALA A 15 -4.41 20.26 18.50
CA ALA A 15 -5.79 19.79 18.41
C ALA A 15 -5.90 18.48 19.22
N PRO A 16 -6.91 18.32 20.09
CA PRO A 16 -7.14 17.04 20.74
C PRO A 16 -7.50 16.01 19.67
N ALA A 17 -6.97 14.80 19.83
CA ALA A 17 -7.31 13.67 18.98
C ALA A 17 -8.81 13.38 19.13
N VAL A 18 -9.55 13.41 18.04
CA VAL A 18 -10.92 12.92 17.95
C VAL A 18 -10.87 11.42 18.24
N LEU A 19 -11.45 10.99 19.36
CA LEU A 19 -11.56 9.57 19.69
C LEU A 19 -12.87 9.04 19.09
N ALA A 20 -12.76 8.06 18.20
CA ALA A 20 -13.89 7.42 17.56
C ALA A 20 -14.79 6.68 18.58
N GLN A 21 -16.11 6.76 18.38
CA GLN A 21 -17.13 5.87 18.97
C GLN A 21 -16.72 4.38 18.78
N PRO A 22 -17.20 3.44 19.62
CA PRO A 22 -16.81 2.04 19.55
C PRO A 22 -17.52 1.34 18.39
N CYS A 23 -17.13 1.65 17.17
CA CYS A 23 -17.15 0.66 16.13
C CYS A 23 -15.97 -0.28 16.36
N THR A 24 -16.20 -1.57 16.15
CA THR A 24 -15.11 -2.52 15.96
C THR A 24 -14.87 -2.53 14.46
N PRO A 25 -13.72 -2.02 13.96
CA PRO A 25 -13.49 -2.04 12.53
C PRO A 25 -13.52 -3.49 12.06
N ALA A 26 -14.44 -3.78 11.15
CA ALA A 26 -14.79 -5.14 10.74
C ALA A 26 -14.46 -5.36 9.26
N TRP A 27 -14.38 -6.63 8.89
CA TRP A 27 -14.24 -7.01 7.50
C TRP A 27 -15.54 -6.73 6.73
N ASP A 28 -15.41 -6.05 5.60
CA ASP A 28 -16.42 -5.94 4.55
C ASP A 28 -16.07 -6.87 3.39
N TYR A 29 -17.03 -7.71 3.03
CA TYR A 29 -16.94 -8.75 2.01
C TYR A 29 -17.70 -8.43 0.72
N THR A 30 -18.31 -7.24 0.59
CA THR A 30 -19.08 -6.83 -0.59
C THR A 30 -18.29 -6.97 -1.89
N LEU A 31 -17.02 -6.60 -1.86
CA LEU A 31 -16.07 -6.70 -2.98
C LEU A 31 -15.59 -8.15 -3.24
N SER A 32 -15.75 -9.05 -2.27
CA SER A 32 -15.19 -10.40 -2.29
C SER A 32 -15.90 -11.36 -3.25
N ASN A 33 -17.02 -10.97 -3.85
CA ASN A 33 -17.70 -11.73 -4.91
C ASN A 33 -16.99 -11.58 -6.26
N THR A 34 -15.70 -11.90 -6.30
CA THR A 34 -14.84 -11.74 -7.47
C THR A 34 -15.07 -12.81 -8.53
N GLY A 35 -15.63 -13.96 -8.17
CA GLY A 35 -15.76 -15.13 -9.06
C GLY A 35 -14.41 -15.73 -9.50
N ILE A 36 -13.29 -15.33 -8.90
CA ILE A 36 -11.95 -15.85 -9.23
C ILE A 36 -11.78 -17.26 -8.64
N ALA A 37 -11.73 -18.28 -9.51
CA ALA A 37 -11.52 -19.67 -9.09
C ALA A 37 -10.05 -20.00 -8.79
N THR A 38 -9.12 -19.53 -9.63
CA THR A 38 -7.67 -19.76 -9.52
C THR A 38 -6.92 -18.43 -9.67
N GLY A 39 -5.76 -18.33 -9.03
CA GLY A 39 -4.94 -17.12 -9.10
C GLY A 39 -5.07 -16.20 -7.89
N TYR A 40 -4.65 -14.95 -8.07
CA TYR A 40 -4.59 -13.95 -6.99
C TYR A 40 -4.74 -12.52 -7.52
N ILE A 41 -5.15 -11.60 -6.64
CA ILE A 41 -5.03 -10.15 -6.86
C ILE A 41 -3.75 -9.70 -6.15
N GLY A 42 -2.84 -9.05 -6.89
CA GLY A 42 -1.49 -8.71 -6.42
C GLY A 42 -1.14 -7.23 -6.49
N ALA A 43 -1.96 -6.42 -7.15
CA ALA A 43 -1.80 -4.97 -7.22
C ALA A 43 -3.18 -4.31 -7.17
N LEU A 44 -3.25 -3.21 -6.43
CA LEU A 44 -4.44 -2.37 -6.28
C LEU A 44 -4.03 -0.90 -6.45
N THR A 45 -4.93 -0.09 -6.99
CA THR A 45 -4.89 1.38 -6.92
C THR A 45 -6.30 1.92 -7.03
N VAL A 46 -6.52 3.21 -6.75
CA VAL A 46 -7.70 3.92 -7.21
C VAL A 46 -7.35 4.79 -8.40
N TYR A 47 -8.25 4.88 -9.37
CA TYR A 47 -8.13 5.76 -10.53
C TYR A 47 -9.51 6.25 -10.96
N GLN A 48 -9.67 7.57 -11.08
CA GLN A 48 -10.95 8.22 -11.42
C GLN A 48 -12.14 7.76 -10.57
N GLY A 49 -11.90 7.47 -9.29
CA GLY A 49 -12.93 7.04 -8.36
C GLY A 49 -13.26 5.55 -8.38
N ASP A 50 -12.60 4.74 -9.21
CA ASP A 50 -12.76 3.28 -9.23
C ASP A 50 -11.56 2.57 -8.60
N LEU A 51 -11.82 1.43 -7.93
CA LEU A 51 -10.75 0.53 -7.50
C LEU A 51 -10.27 -0.31 -8.67
N ILE A 52 -9.00 -0.17 -9.03
CA ILE A 52 -8.37 -0.98 -10.08
C ILE A 52 -7.63 -2.14 -9.43
N ALA A 53 -7.92 -3.35 -9.89
CA ALA A 53 -7.31 -4.58 -9.40
C ALA A 53 -6.60 -5.32 -10.53
N SER A 54 -5.37 -5.74 -10.27
CA SER A 54 -4.61 -6.60 -11.18
C SER A 54 -3.90 -7.72 -10.43
N GLY A 55 -3.67 -8.81 -11.13
CA GLY A 55 -3.02 -10.00 -10.59
C GLY A 55 -3.11 -11.16 -11.56
N SER A 56 -2.64 -12.32 -11.12
CA SER A 56 -2.63 -13.53 -11.93
C SER A 56 -3.99 -14.23 -11.89
N PHE A 57 -5.04 -13.65 -12.47
CA PHE A 57 -6.37 -14.26 -12.55
C PHE A 57 -6.91 -14.28 -13.99
N PRO A 58 -7.58 -15.35 -14.43
CA PRO A 58 -8.02 -15.49 -15.82
C PRO A 58 -9.14 -14.53 -16.20
N ALA A 59 -10.05 -14.23 -15.26
CA ALA A 59 -11.13 -13.25 -15.38
C ALA A 59 -11.70 -12.95 -13.99
N MET A 60 -12.34 -11.78 -13.86
CA MET A 60 -13.17 -11.42 -12.72
C MET A 60 -14.57 -12.05 -12.93
N GLY A 61 -14.73 -13.29 -12.44
CA GLY A 61 -15.95 -14.07 -12.63
C GLY A 61 -16.20 -14.39 -14.10
N ALA A 62 -17.45 -14.24 -14.54
CA ALA A 62 -17.86 -14.46 -15.94
C ALA A 62 -17.84 -13.17 -16.78
N ILE A 63 -17.12 -12.13 -16.34
CA ILE A 63 -17.08 -10.83 -17.01
C ILE A 63 -15.98 -10.86 -18.09
N GLU A 64 -16.37 -10.69 -19.34
CA GLU A 64 -15.42 -10.61 -20.46
C GLU A 64 -14.46 -9.42 -20.31
N ASN A 65 -13.27 -9.54 -20.90
CA ASN A 65 -12.25 -8.46 -20.92
C ASN A 65 -11.74 -8.01 -19.54
N THR A 66 -11.84 -8.88 -18.54
CA THR A 66 -11.28 -8.65 -17.19
C THR A 66 -10.03 -9.48 -16.90
N SER A 67 -9.44 -10.12 -17.92
CA SER A 67 -8.26 -10.96 -17.72
C SER A 67 -7.10 -10.17 -17.13
N TYR A 68 -6.66 -10.59 -15.94
CA TYR A 68 -5.56 -10.03 -15.17
C TYR A 68 -5.69 -8.55 -14.76
N LEU A 69 -6.76 -7.86 -15.14
CA LEU A 69 -7.01 -6.45 -14.86
C LEU A 69 -8.51 -6.15 -14.93
N ALA A 70 -9.05 -5.62 -13.85
CA ALA A 70 -10.45 -5.22 -13.74
C ALA A 70 -10.55 -3.94 -12.91
N ARG A 71 -11.68 -3.23 -13.05
CA ARG A 71 -12.03 -2.09 -12.20
C ARG A 71 -13.31 -2.40 -11.43
N TYR A 72 -13.42 -1.97 -10.19
CA TYR A 72 -14.64 -2.00 -9.42
C TYR A 72 -15.20 -0.60 -9.35
N ASP A 73 -16.40 -0.44 -9.90
CA ASP A 73 -17.16 0.80 -9.88
C ASP A 73 -17.97 0.85 -8.59
N PHE A 74 -17.58 1.73 -7.67
CA PHE A 74 -18.26 1.88 -6.39
C PHE A 74 -19.69 2.41 -6.52
N SER A 75 -20.01 3.15 -7.59
CA SER A 75 -21.35 3.71 -7.79
C SER A 75 -22.37 2.63 -8.15
N THR A 76 -21.92 1.58 -8.83
CA THR A 76 -22.75 0.43 -9.22
C THR A 76 -22.48 -0.82 -8.40
N ALA A 77 -21.54 -0.75 -7.45
CA ALA A 77 -21.06 -1.85 -6.63
C ALA A 77 -20.68 -3.11 -7.46
N SER A 78 -20.04 -2.91 -8.62
CA SER A 78 -19.81 -3.98 -9.59
C SER A 78 -18.42 -3.95 -10.21
N TRP A 79 -17.88 -5.15 -10.46
CA TRP A 79 -16.67 -5.33 -11.27
C TRP A 79 -16.98 -5.08 -12.75
N GLN A 80 -16.05 -4.42 -13.43
CA GLN A 80 -16.15 -3.99 -14.83
C GLN A 80 -14.79 -4.17 -15.53
N PRO A 81 -14.78 -4.31 -16.87
CA PRO A 81 -13.54 -4.29 -17.62
C PRO A 81 -12.86 -2.91 -17.56
N LEU A 82 -11.53 -2.93 -17.62
CA LEU A 82 -10.71 -1.77 -17.93
C LEU A 82 -10.05 -2.01 -19.29
N GLY A 83 -10.65 -1.46 -20.34
CA GLY A 83 -10.29 -1.77 -21.72
C GLY A 83 -10.48 -3.26 -22.03
N GLY A 84 -9.46 -3.88 -22.66
CA GLY A 84 -9.42 -5.30 -22.99
C GLY A 84 -8.65 -6.18 -22.00
N GLY A 85 -8.37 -5.69 -20.79
CA GLY A 85 -7.52 -6.38 -19.81
C GLY A 85 -6.04 -6.47 -20.24
N LEU A 86 -5.29 -7.38 -19.60
CA LEU A 86 -3.92 -7.69 -20.02
C LEU A 86 -3.87 -9.02 -20.77
N ILE A 87 -2.93 -9.15 -21.69
CA ILE A 87 -2.72 -10.37 -22.48
C ILE A 87 -1.45 -11.06 -21.99
N ALA A 88 -1.60 -12.35 -21.65
CA ALA A 88 -0.49 -13.19 -21.24
C ALA A 88 0.52 -13.40 -22.36
N GLY A 89 1.79 -13.52 -21.94
CA GLY A 89 2.81 -14.14 -22.78
C GLY A 89 2.65 -15.67 -22.80
N PRO A 90 3.74 -16.44 -22.92
CA PRO A 90 3.66 -17.90 -23.02
C PRO A 90 3.00 -18.61 -21.84
N ASN A 91 3.08 -18.04 -20.62
CA ASN A 91 2.72 -18.74 -19.39
C ASN A 91 1.77 -17.99 -18.45
N ASN A 92 1.85 -16.66 -18.37
CA ASN A 92 1.04 -15.87 -17.44
C ASN A 92 0.99 -14.37 -17.81
N ALA A 93 0.07 -13.63 -17.18
CA ALA A 93 0.14 -12.18 -17.06
C ALA A 93 -0.27 -11.70 -15.66
N PHE A 94 0.22 -10.53 -15.25
CA PHE A 94 -0.22 -9.82 -14.04
C PHE A 94 0.39 -8.41 -14.00
N GLY A 95 -0.37 -7.44 -13.49
CA GLY A 95 0.14 -6.16 -13.03
C GLY A 95 0.76 -6.29 -11.64
N THR A 96 1.73 -5.43 -11.35
CA THR A 96 2.55 -5.42 -10.12
C THR A 96 2.54 -4.05 -9.45
N SER A 97 2.44 -2.98 -10.24
CA SER A 97 2.46 -1.61 -9.74
C SER A 97 1.64 -0.70 -10.65
N PHE A 98 1.09 0.33 -10.04
CA PHE A 98 0.35 1.38 -10.70
C PHE A 98 0.91 2.74 -10.29
N THR A 99 0.83 3.71 -11.18
CA THR A 99 1.05 5.12 -10.84
C THR A 99 0.28 6.00 -11.80
N GLU A 100 -0.01 7.24 -11.42
CA GLU A 100 -0.71 8.20 -12.29
C GLU A 100 0.25 9.33 -12.69
N MET A 101 0.16 9.78 -13.94
CA MET A 101 0.81 11.02 -14.37
C MET A 101 -0.08 11.71 -15.41
N ASN A 102 -0.37 12.99 -15.19
CA ASN A 102 -1.15 13.83 -16.10
C ASN A 102 -2.55 13.27 -16.44
N GLY A 103 -3.22 12.65 -15.46
CA GLY A 103 -4.55 12.05 -15.65
C GLY A 103 -4.55 10.71 -16.38
N GLU A 104 -3.37 10.12 -16.65
CA GLU A 104 -3.24 8.79 -17.25
C GLU A 104 -2.77 7.77 -16.20
N LEU A 105 -3.37 6.59 -16.20
CA LEU A 105 -2.98 5.48 -15.34
C LEU A 105 -1.89 4.64 -16.00
N TYR A 106 -0.74 4.49 -15.35
CA TYR A 106 0.35 3.62 -15.78
C TYR A 106 0.26 2.29 -15.06
N ILE A 107 0.42 1.20 -15.81
CA ILE A 107 0.33 -0.18 -15.33
C ILE A 107 1.63 -0.89 -15.66
N ALA A 108 2.38 -1.27 -14.63
CA ALA A 108 3.59 -2.06 -14.74
C ALA A 108 3.32 -3.52 -14.36
N GLY A 109 4.00 -4.47 -14.99
CA GLY A 109 3.95 -5.87 -14.59
C GLY A 109 4.50 -6.83 -15.63
N PHE A 110 4.16 -8.10 -15.49
CA PHE A 110 4.51 -9.14 -16.45
C PHE A 110 3.33 -9.40 -17.37
N PHE A 111 3.34 -8.86 -18.58
CA PHE A 111 2.30 -9.10 -19.60
C PHE A 111 2.83 -8.79 -20.99
N GLN A 112 2.25 -9.40 -22.03
CA GLN A 112 2.70 -9.22 -23.41
C GLN A 112 2.17 -7.93 -24.04
N THR A 113 0.88 -7.66 -23.87
CA THR A 113 0.23 -6.42 -24.29
C THR A 113 -0.93 -6.10 -23.36
N ALA A 114 -1.30 -4.83 -23.27
CA ALA A 114 -2.57 -4.39 -22.69
C ALA A 114 -3.60 -4.24 -23.82
N ALA A 115 -4.72 -4.96 -23.72
CA ALA A 115 -5.78 -5.01 -24.73
C ALA A 115 -5.31 -5.27 -26.17
N GLY A 116 -4.21 -6.02 -26.37
CA GLY A 116 -3.67 -6.31 -27.70
C GLY A 116 -2.87 -5.17 -28.34
N VAL A 117 -2.74 -4.02 -27.69
CA VAL A 117 -2.05 -2.85 -28.24
C VAL A 117 -0.54 -3.10 -28.32
N PRO A 118 0.08 -3.06 -29.51
CA PRO A 118 1.53 -3.25 -29.65
C PRO A 118 2.35 -2.22 -28.86
N GLY A 119 3.51 -2.65 -28.34
CA GLY A 119 4.42 -1.75 -27.61
C GLY A 119 4.02 -1.43 -26.17
N THR A 120 2.95 -2.05 -25.65
CA THR A 120 2.52 -1.92 -24.25
C THR A 120 3.11 -2.98 -23.32
N ARG A 121 3.98 -3.85 -23.84
CA ARG A 121 4.54 -4.97 -23.09
C ARG A 121 5.14 -4.49 -21.77
N SER A 122 4.72 -5.10 -20.66
CA SER A 122 5.22 -4.87 -19.31
C SER A 122 5.02 -3.46 -18.71
N LEU A 123 4.78 -2.44 -19.53
CA LEU A 123 4.42 -1.08 -19.11
C LEU A 123 3.48 -0.44 -20.14
N ALA A 124 2.26 -0.15 -19.70
CA ALA A 124 1.21 0.48 -20.52
C ALA A 124 0.66 1.72 -19.81
N ARG A 125 0.10 2.67 -20.57
CA ARG A 125 -0.65 3.80 -20.00
C ARG A 125 -2.08 3.82 -20.53
N TRP A 126 -3.04 4.09 -19.66
CA TRP A 126 -4.47 4.20 -19.97
C TRP A 126 -4.87 5.66 -19.92
N ASP A 127 -5.41 6.18 -21.02
CA ASP A 127 -5.78 7.61 -21.17
C ASP A 127 -7.22 7.93 -20.72
N GLY A 128 -7.93 6.96 -20.13
CA GLY A 128 -9.36 7.04 -19.86
C GLY A 128 -10.23 6.30 -20.89
N THR A 129 -9.68 6.01 -22.08
CA THR A 129 -10.43 5.40 -23.20
C THR A 129 -9.72 4.20 -23.82
N GLN A 130 -8.39 4.22 -23.92
CA GLN A 130 -7.61 3.16 -24.55
C GLN A 130 -6.23 3.00 -23.89
N PHE A 131 -5.61 1.85 -24.13
CA PHE A 131 -4.21 1.64 -23.79
C PHE A 131 -3.29 2.23 -24.85
N LEU A 132 -2.24 2.88 -24.39
CA LEU A 132 -1.18 3.45 -25.20
C LEU A 132 0.18 2.91 -24.73
N PRO A 133 1.17 2.80 -25.63
CA PRO A 133 2.52 2.45 -25.26
C PRO A 133 3.19 3.58 -24.48
N VAL A 134 4.20 3.22 -23.70
CA VAL A 134 5.15 4.16 -23.07
C VAL A 134 6.41 4.29 -23.96
N ASN A 135 6.24 4.24 -25.29
CA ASN A 135 7.27 4.38 -26.34
C ASN A 135 8.69 3.93 -25.95
N THR A 136 8.81 2.79 -25.27
CA THR A 136 10.06 2.34 -24.66
C THR A 136 10.98 1.63 -25.66
N GLY A 137 10.50 1.44 -26.89
CA GLY A 137 11.21 0.74 -27.96
C GLY A 137 11.63 -0.70 -27.59
N TRP A 138 10.96 -1.33 -26.62
CA TRP A 138 11.38 -2.62 -26.09
C TRP A 138 11.20 -3.76 -27.08
N VAL A 139 12.24 -4.60 -27.15
CA VAL A 139 12.12 -6.01 -27.53
C VAL A 139 12.56 -6.82 -26.31
N LEU A 140 11.64 -7.01 -25.36
CA LEU A 140 11.89 -7.98 -24.30
C LEU A 140 11.85 -9.38 -24.96
N PRO A 141 12.77 -10.29 -24.63
CA PRO A 141 12.73 -11.62 -25.23
C PRO A 141 11.46 -12.36 -24.82
N ASP A 142 10.88 -13.16 -25.71
CA ASP A 142 9.72 -14.02 -25.42
C ASP A 142 10.13 -15.26 -24.60
N THR A 143 10.82 -15.05 -23.48
CA THR A 143 11.11 -16.11 -22.52
C THR A 143 9.92 -16.22 -21.56
N GLY A 144 9.46 -17.45 -21.32
CA GLY A 144 8.22 -17.70 -20.56
C GLY A 144 8.25 -17.35 -19.06
N GLY A 145 9.24 -16.61 -18.56
CA GLY A 145 9.35 -16.22 -17.14
C GLY A 145 9.24 -14.70 -16.95
N PRO A 146 9.03 -14.21 -15.71
CA PRO A 146 8.95 -12.77 -15.40
C PRO A 146 10.32 -12.06 -15.45
N VAL A 147 11.26 -12.66 -16.18
CA VAL A 147 12.54 -12.07 -16.52
C VAL A 147 12.23 -10.95 -17.52
N HIS A 148 12.86 -9.79 -17.31
CA HIS A 148 12.67 -8.60 -18.12
C HIS A 148 11.35 -7.82 -17.95
N ALA A 149 10.66 -7.96 -16.82
CA ALA A 149 9.47 -7.17 -16.52
C ALA A 149 9.80 -5.89 -15.73
N VAL A 150 8.97 -4.85 -15.87
CA VAL A 150 8.82 -3.79 -14.87
C VAL A 150 7.97 -4.32 -13.71
N TRP A 151 8.49 -4.18 -12.50
CA TRP A 151 7.88 -4.66 -11.27
C TRP A 151 7.37 -3.53 -10.37
N SER A 152 7.93 -2.34 -10.52
CA SER A 152 7.56 -1.19 -9.71
C SER A 152 7.60 0.08 -10.53
N CYS A 153 6.65 0.97 -10.26
CA CYS A 153 6.62 2.31 -10.83
C CYS A 153 6.10 3.31 -9.80
N THR A 154 6.59 4.55 -9.87
CA THR A 154 6.11 5.67 -9.06
C THR A 154 6.22 6.96 -9.87
N THR A 155 5.33 7.91 -9.62
CA THR A 155 5.40 9.24 -10.22
C THR A 155 6.02 10.24 -9.25
N SER A 156 6.84 11.16 -9.77
CA SER A 156 7.22 12.35 -9.03
C SER A 156 7.69 13.46 -9.96
N ASP A 157 7.65 14.70 -9.46
CA ASP A 157 8.07 15.91 -10.12
C ASP A 157 9.36 16.51 -9.53
N PHE A 158 10.08 15.78 -8.66
CA PHE A 158 11.25 16.33 -7.95
C PHE A 158 12.41 16.79 -8.86
N LEU A 159 12.37 16.42 -10.15
CA LEU A 159 13.28 16.91 -11.20
C LEU A 159 12.76 18.17 -11.91
N GLY A 160 11.75 18.85 -11.35
CA GLY A 160 11.14 20.07 -11.89
C GLY A 160 9.98 19.86 -12.87
N SER A 161 9.65 18.61 -13.21
CA SER A 161 8.44 18.27 -13.97
C SER A 161 8.07 16.79 -13.75
N PRO A 162 6.78 16.41 -13.89
CA PRO A 162 6.33 15.05 -13.64
C PRO A 162 7.08 14.01 -14.48
N ARG A 163 7.48 12.92 -13.83
CA ARG A 163 8.10 11.74 -14.43
C ARG A 163 7.48 10.48 -13.83
N VAL A 164 7.30 9.46 -14.65
CA VAL A 164 7.11 8.09 -14.17
C VAL A 164 8.48 7.44 -14.05
N PHE A 165 8.90 7.11 -12.84
CA PHE A 165 10.04 6.24 -12.58
C PHE A 165 9.56 4.80 -12.59
N PHE A 166 10.37 3.91 -13.16
CA PHE A 166 10.02 2.50 -13.21
C PHE A 166 11.25 1.60 -13.16
N GLY A 167 11.07 0.43 -12.58
CA GLY A 167 12.15 -0.50 -12.26
C GLY A 167 11.68 -1.94 -12.24
N GLY A 168 12.61 -2.88 -12.44
CA GLY A 168 12.29 -4.30 -12.52
C GLY A 168 13.48 -5.18 -12.87
N SER A 169 13.23 -6.22 -13.67
CA SER A 169 14.25 -7.18 -14.15
C SER A 169 14.64 -6.93 -15.61
N PHE A 170 14.22 -5.83 -16.23
CA PHE A 170 14.56 -5.49 -17.61
C PHE A 170 16.04 -5.11 -17.77
N GLU A 171 16.63 -5.57 -18.87
CA GLU A 171 18.05 -5.43 -19.18
C GLU A 171 18.28 -4.56 -20.43
N GLU A 172 17.19 -4.12 -21.08
CA GLU A 172 17.24 -3.30 -22.29
C GLU A 172 16.18 -2.19 -22.26
N LEU A 173 16.51 -1.05 -22.87
CA LEU A 173 15.62 0.08 -23.10
C LEU A 173 15.98 0.73 -24.44
N ASN A 174 15.01 0.92 -25.33
CA ASN A 174 15.23 1.47 -26.68
C ASN A 174 16.32 0.72 -27.49
N GLY A 175 16.40 -0.61 -27.38
CA GLY A 175 17.41 -1.42 -28.06
C GLY A 175 18.85 -1.25 -27.56
N LEU A 176 19.03 -0.59 -26.40
CA LEU A 176 20.32 -0.42 -25.73
C LEU A 176 20.31 -1.11 -24.36
N PRO A 177 21.46 -1.60 -23.86
CA PRO A 177 21.56 -2.12 -22.51
C PRO A 177 21.10 -1.08 -21.47
N ALA A 178 20.18 -1.51 -20.61
CA ALA A 178 19.66 -0.78 -19.47
C ALA A 178 19.78 -1.64 -18.22
N ALA A 179 20.00 -1.03 -17.06
CA ALA A 179 20.19 -1.76 -15.83
C ALA A 179 19.01 -1.53 -14.88
N HIS A 180 17.86 -2.12 -15.20
CA HIS A 180 16.75 -2.33 -14.28
C HIS A 180 15.97 -1.09 -13.81
N VAL A 181 16.42 0.14 -14.09
CA VAL A 181 15.72 1.38 -13.67
C VAL A 181 15.79 2.46 -14.74
N ALA A 182 14.66 3.10 -15.01
CA ALA A 182 14.51 4.16 -15.99
C ALA A 182 13.39 5.14 -15.58
N MET A 183 13.24 6.21 -16.35
CA MET A 183 12.21 7.21 -16.18
C MET A 183 11.56 7.58 -17.51
N TRP A 184 10.30 8.00 -17.48
CA TRP A 184 9.51 8.47 -18.60
C TRP A 184 9.03 9.90 -18.34
N ASP A 185 9.23 10.79 -19.32
CA ASP A 185 8.88 12.21 -19.22
C ASP A 185 7.58 12.64 -19.91
N GLY A 186 6.80 11.67 -20.40
CA GLY A 186 5.63 11.91 -21.25
C GLY A 186 5.94 11.78 -22.74
N THR A 187 7.22 11.78 -23.13
CA THR A 187 7.65 11.68 -24.53
C THR A 187 8.76 10.64 -24.75
N THR A 188 9.73 10.56 -23.84
CA THR A 188 10.93 9.71 -23.97
C THR A 188 11.20 8.92 -22.71
N ALA A 189 11.53 7.64 -22.88
CA ALA A 189 12.03 6.79 -21.80
C ALA A 189 13.55 6.84 -21.74
N THR A 190 14.11 7.17 -20.58
CA THR A 190 15.55 7.34 -20.34
C THR A 190 16.02 6.44 -19.22
N LYS A 191 17.09 5.67 -19.44
CA LYS A 191 17.71 4.88 -18.35
C LYS A 191 18.36 5.80 -17.32
N ILE A 192 18.24 5.45 -16.05
CA ILE A 192 18.89 6.19 -14.94
C ILE A 192 19.93 5.36 -14.20
N VAL A 193 20.14 4.10 -14.63
CA VAL A 193 21.19 3.21 -14.17
C VAL A 193 21.96 2.69 -15.38
N THR A 194 23.28 2.71 -15.29
CA THR A 194 24.20 2.20 -16.31
C THR A 194 24.62 0.76 -16.03
N SER A 195 24.80 0.39 -14.76
CA SER A 195 25.22 -0.94 -14.34
C SER A 195 24.59 -1.35 -13.01
N MET A 196 23.98 -2.53 -13.00
CA MET A 196 23.57 -3.26 -11.82
C MET A 196 23.91 -4.72 -12.14
N PRO A 197 25.05 -5.26 -11.66
CA PRO A 197 25.54 -6.55 -12.13
C PRO A 197 24.82 -7.73 -11.47
N THR A 198 24.68 -8.84 -12.20
CA THR A 198 24.29 -10.15 -11.63
C THR A 198 25.29 -10.58 -10.57
N LEU A 199 24.78 -10.98 -9.40
CA LEU A 199 25.65 -11.39 -8.30
C LEU A 199 25.90 -12.86 -8.41
N VAL A 200 27.16 -13.24 -8.56
CA VAL A 200 27.59 -14.64 -8.58
C VAL A 200 28.26 -14.95 -7.26
N SER A 201 27.79 -16.00 -6.58
CA SER A 201 28.38 -16.49 -5.34
C SER A 201 28.54 -18.01 -5.39
N SER A 202 29.22 -18.58 -4.40
CA SER A 202 29.28 -20.05 -4.23
C SER A 202 27.91 -20.70 -3.99
N GLN A 203 26.88 -19.90 -3.69
CA GLN A 203 25.50 -20.34 -3.46
C GLN A 203 24.60 -20.14 -4.70
N GLY A 204 25.14 -19.64 -5.82
CA GLY A 204 24.41 -19.40 -7.06
C GLY A 204 24.51 -17.96 -7.57
N SER A 205 23.82 -17.69 -8.68
CA SER A 205 23.73 -16.38 -9.30
C SER A 205 22.34 -15.76 -9.10
N ILE A 206 22.29 -14.46 -8.80
CA ILE A 206 21.04 -13.70 -8.72
C ILE A 206 21.04 -12.54 -9.70
N ASN A 207 20.05 -12.52 -10.59
CA ASN A 207 19.81 -11.37 -11.46
C ASN A 207 19.20 -10.24 -10.62
N PRO A 208 19.65 -8.99 -10.83
CA PRO A 208 19.12 -7.86 -10.10
C PRO A 208 17.65 -7.64 -10.42
N LEU A 209 16.94 -7.19 -9.41
CA LEU A 209 15.51 -6.96 -9.48
C LEU A 209 15.17 -5.77 -8.58
N VAL A 210 14.46 -4.80 -9.14
CA VAL A 210 13.84 -3.69 -8.39
C VAL A 210 12.35 -3.96 -8.27
N THR A 211 11.90 -4.29 -7.06
CA THR A 211 10.53 -4.69 -6.71
C THR A 211 9.73 -3.60 -6.05
N SER A 212 10.40 -2.58 -5.51
CA SER A 212 9.75 -1.46 -4.85
C SER A 212 10.47 -0.15 -5.16
N MET A 213 9.72 0.94 -5.22
CA MET A 213 10.31 2.27 -5.27
C MET A 213 9.37 3.30 -4.66
N THR A 214 9.95 4.37 -4.16
CA THR A 214 9.20 5.51 -3.63
C THR A 214 10.04 6.77 -3.76
N VAL A 215 9.39 7.94 -3.70
CA VAL A 215 10.10 9.21 -3.60
C VAL A 215 9.97 9.73 -2.17
N PHE A 216 11.11 10.04 -1.56
CA PHE A 216 11.17 10.40 -0.15
C PHE A 216 12.20 11.51 0.07
N ASP A 217 11.88 12.46 0.94
CA ASP A 217 12.83 13.41 1.51
C ASP A 217 13.16 12.95 2.92
N ASP A 218 14.40 12.51 3.13
CA ASP A 218 14.85 11.95 4.41
C ASP A 218 15.38 13.02 5.38
N GLY A 219 15.14 14.30 5.08
CA GLY A 219 15.52 15.41 5.95
C GLY A 219 17.01 15.70 5.99
N GLN A 220 17.82 15.06 5.14
CA GLN A 220 19.28 15.27 5.07
C GLN A 220 19.68 16.46 4.16
N GLY A 221 18.73 17.35 3.83
CA GLY A 221 18.98 18.56 3.02
C GLY A 221 19.08 18.32 1.51
N GLY A 222 18.98 17.07 1.05
CA GLY A 222 19.00 16.70 -0.37
C GLY A 222 17.65 16.80 -1.09
N GLY A 223 16.58 17.16 -0.36
CA GLY A 223 15.21 17.18 -0.88
C GLY A 223 14.66 15.78 -1.15
N LYS A 224 13.55 15.73 -1.91
CA LYS A 224 12.97 14.48 -2.42
C LYS A 224 13.94 13.77 -3.36
N GLN A 225 14.12 12.47 -3.15
CA GLN A 225 14.97 11.59 -3.96
C GLN A 225 14.22 10.30 -4.28
N LEU A 226 14.60 9.63 -5.37
CA LEU A 226 14.07 8.30 -5.70
C LEU A 226 14.79 7.25 -4.84
N TYR A 227 14.05 6.47 -4.08
CA TYR A 227 14.53 5.29 -3.37
C TYR A 227 14.06 4.04 -4.11
N ILE A 228 14.98 3.11 -4.33
CA ILE A 228 14.66 1.81 -4.93
C ILE A 228 14.94 0.69 -3.93
N GLY A 229 14.09 -0.32 -3.94
CA GLY A 229 14.13 -1.52 -3.13
C GLY A 229 14.11 -2.76 -4.00
N GLY A 230 14.89 -3.77 -3.63
CA GLY A 230 14.79 -5.08 -4.24
C GLY A 230 15.98 -5.97 -3.93
N ARG A 231 16.36 -6.79 -4.90
CA ARG A 231 17.46 -7.75 -4.80
C ARG A 231 18.62 -7.31 -5.70
N PHE A 232 19.57 -6.56 -5.12
CA PHE A 232 20.81 -6.12 -5.75
C PHE A 232 21.85 -5.79 -4.67
N ASN A 233 23.14 -5.71 -5.02
CA ASN A 233 24.20 -5.31 -4.08
C ASN A 233 24.97 -4.05 -4.49
N SER A 234 24.72 -3.54 -5.68
CA SER A 234 25.37 -2.36 -6.21
C SER A 234 24.60 -1.74 -7.35
N VAL A 235 24.76 -0.43 -7.50
CA VAL A 235 24.17 0.38 -8.59
C VAL A 235 25.20 1.40 -9.01
N ASP A 236 25.58 1.40 -10.29
CA ASP A 236 26.58 2.30 -10.87
C ASP A 236 27.89 2.37 -10.06
N GLY A 237 28.34 1.20 -9.57
CA GLY A 237 29.54 1.05 -8.75
C GLY A 237 29.37 1.41 -7.26
N VAL A 238 28.22 1.95 -6.86
CA VAL A 238 27.90 2.21 -5.45
C VAL A 238 27.49 0.90 -4.77
N PRO A 239 28.13 0.47 -3.67
CA PRO A 239 27.84 -0.81 -3.00
C PRO A 239 26.59 -0.73 -2.11
N ALA A 240 25.44 -0.51 -2.73
CA ALA A 240 24.14 -0.41 -2.07
C ALA A 240 23.45 -1.77 -2.00
N LEU A 241 23.31 -2.33 -0.80
CA LEU A 241 22.62 -3.60 -0.57
C LEU A 241 21.11 -3.40 -0.47
N THR A 242 20.35 -3.95 -1.42
CA THR A 242 18.88 -4.00 -1.47
C THR A 242 18.13 -2.66 -1.51
N VAL A 243 18.75 -1.56 -1.06
CA VAL A 243 18.20 -0.21 -1.06
C VAL A 243 19.25 0.79 -1.52
N ALA A 244 18.90 1.61 -2.51
CA ALA A 244 19.72 2.72 -3.00
C ALA A 244 18.84 3.95 -3.21
N ARG A 245 19.45 5.14 -3.17
CA ARG A 245 18.76 6.39 -3.46
C ARG A 245 19.43 7.18 -4.59
N TRP A 246 18.65 7.92 -5.36
CA TRP A 246 19.11 8.73 -6.48
C TRP A 246 18.55 10.16 -6.39
N ASN A 247 19.45 11.14 -6.46
CA ASN A 247 19.13 12.55 -6.29
C ASN A 247 18.79 13.30 -7.59
N GLY A 248 18.64 12.60 -8.71
CA GLY A 248 18.53 13.21 -10.03
C GLY A 248 19.81 13.16 -10.87
N THR A 249 20.95 12.85 -10.24
CA THR A 249 22.25 12.79 -10.91
C THR A 249 23.09 11.60 -10.46
N THR A 250 23.17 11.33 -9.15
CA THR A 250 24.04 10.31 -8.57
C THR A 250 23.29 9.35 -7.66
N TRP A 251 23.69 8.08 -7.71
CA TRP A 251 23.26 7.07 -6.75
C TRP A 251 24.06 7.15 -5.45
N SER A 252 23.45 6.74 -4.35
CA SER A 252 24.08 6.71 -3.02
C SER A 252 23.52 5.57 -2.17
N VAL A 253 24.35 5.07 -1.25
CA VAL A 253 23.90 4.12 -0.22
C VAL A 253 22.97 4.84 0.75
N VAL A 254 21.94 4.13 1.23
CA VAL A 254 21.04 4.62 2.28
C VAL A 254 21.51 4.09 3.63
N GLY A 255 22.19 4.92 4.40
CA GLY A 255 22.72 4.53 5.72
C GLY A 255 23.79 3.44 5.67
N THR A 256 24.07 2.85 6.82
CA THR A 256 24.94 1.66 6.95
C THR A 256 24.17 0.55 7.67
N ASN A 257 24.67 -0.68 7.62
CA ASN A 257 24.16 -1.83 8.38
C ASN A 257 22.75 -2.31 8.02
N LEU A 258 22.21 -1.90 6.88
CA LEU A 258 21.10 -2.59 6.23
C LEU A 258 21.65 -3.64 5.26
N GLY A 259 21.21 -4.88 5.42
CA GLY A 259 21.58 -6.00 4.55
C GLY A 259 22.56 -6.97 5.21
N ASN A 260 22.80 -8.09 4.51
CA ASN A 260 23.66 -9.17 4.96
C ASN A 260 24.72 -9.47 3.88
N THR A 261 25.68 -10.35 4.18
CA THR A 261 26.69 -10.83 3.21
C THR A 261 26.15 -11.92 2.26
N ILE A 262 24.86 -12.24 2.32
CA ILE A 262 24.20 -13.36 1.64
C ILE A 262 23.29 -12.82 0.52
N ILE A 263 23.29 -13.49 -0.63
CA ILE A 263 22.50 -13.15 -1.82
C ILE A 263 20.97 -13.33 -1.68
N THR A 264 20.43 -13.44 -0.45
CA THR A 264 19.03 -13.83 -0.21
C THR A 264 18.14 -12.72 0.36
N ALA A 265 18.69 -11.53 0.60
CA ALA A 265 17.91 -10.37 1.05
C ALA A 265 17.19 -9.71 -0.13
N GLU A 266 15.92 -9.37 0.06
CA GLU A 266 15.07 -8.73 -0.94
C GLU A 266 14.08 -7.79 -0.23
N VAL A 267 13.93 -6.57 -0.75
CA VAL A 267 12.92 -5.59 -0.30
C VAL A 267 11.73 -5.64 -1.25
N ASP A 268 10.56 -5.88 -0.70
CA ASP A 268 9.29 -6.02 -1.45
C ASP A 268 8.36 -4.83 -1.28
N ALA A 269 8.40 -4.22 -0.11
CA ALA A 269 7.53 -3.12 0.27
C ALA A 269 8.35 -1.92 0.72
N MET A 270 7.92 -0.74 0.32
CA MET A 270 8.41 0.54 0.80
C MET A 270 7.19 1.42 1.14
N LYS A 271 7.19 2.01 2.33
CA LYS A 271 6.17 2.95 2.77
C LYS A 271 6.84 4.09 3.54
N VAL A 272 6.57 5.32 3.13
CA VAL A 272 6.93 6.50 3.93
C VAL A 272 5.83 6.72 4.96
N TRP A 273 6.21 6.85 6.22
CA TRP A 273 5.30 7.11 7.33
C TRP A 273 6.03 7.85 8.45
N ASN A 274 5.38 8.86 9.05
CA ASN A 274 5.93 9.64 10.17
C ASN A 274 7.37 10.12 9.95
N GLY A 275 7.63 10.69 8.76
CA GLY A 275 8.94 11.26 8.40
C GLY A 275 10.06 10.22 8.22
N ALA A 276 9.72 8.94 8.07
CA ALA A 276 10.67 7.85 7.93
C ALA A 276 10.28 6.90 6.79
N LEU A 277 11.29 6.22 6.23
CA LEU A 277 11.09 5.18 5.23
C LEU A 277 11.06 3.81 5.91
N TYR A 278 9.92 3.13 5.84
CA TYR A 278 9.76 1.75 6.26
C TYR A 278 9.93 0.84 5.05
N ILE A 279 10.70 -0.23 5.23
CA ILE A 279 10.88 -1.28 4.22
C ILE A 279 10.47 -2.62 4.78
N GLY A 280 9.86 -3.45 3.95
CA GLY A 280 9.48 -4.82 4.26
C GLY A 280 10.02 -5.77 3.21
N GLY A 281 10.39 -6.98 3.61
CA GLY A 281 10.87 -7.99 2.66
C GLY A 281 11.23 -9.31 3.30
N THR A 282 12.25 -9.98 2.77
CA THR A 282 12.81 -11.23 3.30
C THR A 282 14.30 -11.12 3.58
N ASN A 283 14.76 -11.79 4.64
CA ASN A 283 16.16 -11.89 5.05
C ASN A 283 16.87 -10.54 5.26
N LEU A 284 16.13 -9.45 5.51
CA LEU A 284 16.75 -8.17 5.83
C LEU A 284 17.47 -8.28 7.17
N ARG A 285 18.55 -7.52 7.32
CA ARG A 285 19.27 -7.43 8.59
C ARG A 285 19.53 -5.98 8.92
N VAL A 286 19.31 -5.64 10.19
CA VAL A 286 19.67 -4.35 10.75
C VAL A 286 20.72 -4.61 11.83
N ASN A 287 21.92 -4.07 11.64
CA ASN A 287 23.06 -4.30 12.55
C ASN A 287 23.36 -5.79 12.78
N GLY A 288 23.24 -6.61 11.73
CA GLY A 288 23.49 -8.06 11.77
C GLY A 288 22.31 -8.90 12.31
N THR A 289 21.28 -8.28 12.90
CA THR A 289 20.09 -8.96 13.41
C THR A 289 19.03 -9.08 12.34
N LEU A 290 18.43 -10.27 12.19
CA LEU A 290 17.35 -10.51 11.24
C LEU A 290 16.12 -9.66 11.59
N ALA A 291 15.65 -8.89 10.61
CA ALA A 291 14.45 -8.06 10.68
C ALA A 291 13.69 -8.23 9.36
N GLN A 292 12.36 -8.35 9.38
CA GLN A 292 11.58 -8.38 8.13
C GLN A 292 10.95 -7.05 7.81
N VAL A 293 10.94 -6.13 8.79
CA VAL A 293 10.61 -4.73 8.61
C VAL A 293 11.73 -3.90 9.24
N ALA A 294 12.21 -2.90 8.51
CA ALA A 294 13.21 -1.94 8.97
C ALA A 294 12.76 -0.51 8.68
N LYS A 295 13.21 0.44 9.50
CA LYS A 295 12.89 1.86 9.40
C LYS A 295 14.18 2.67 9.25
N TRP A 296 14.21 3.56 8.26
CA TRP A 296 15.20 4.62 8.09
C TRP A 296 14.63 5.96 8.53
N ASP A 297 15.21 6.56 9.56
CA ASP A 297 14.79 7.86 10.11
C ASP A 297 15.53 9.07 9.51
N GLY A 298 16.29 8.86 8.42
CA GLY A 298 17.20 9.86 7.85
C GLY A 298 18.65 9.69 8.30
N THR A 299 18.90 8.96 9.39
CA THR A 299 20.25 8.79 9.96
C THR A 299 20.62 7.34 10.26
N THR A 300 19.67 6.53 10.75
CA THR A 300 19.92 5.15 11.17
C THR A 300 18.82 4.20 10.73
N TRP A 301 19.24 2.96 10.43
CA TRP A 301 18.32 1.84 10.27
C TRP A 301 18.01 1.22 11.63
N THR A 302 16.72 1.02 11.90
CA THR A 302 16.23 0.32 13.09
C THR A 302 15.29 -0.81 12.68
N ALA A 303 15.34 -1.93 13.40
CA ALA A 303 14.38 -3.02 13.20
C ALA A 303 13.01 -2.61 13.79
N VAL A 304 11.92 -2.97 13.11
CA VAL A 304 10.56 -2.59 13.51
C VAL A 304 9.80 -3.82 13.98
N GLY A 305 9.37 -3.78 15.24
CA GLY A 305 8.64 -4.87 15.87
C GLY A 305 9.50 -6.11 16.15
N GLN A 306 8.87 -7.14 16.69
CA GLN A 306 9.46 -8.48 16.69
C GLN A 306 9.56 -9.01 15.26
N ASN A 307 10.50 -9.91 14.99
CA ASN A 307 10.57 -10.60 13.71
C ASN A 307 9.34 -11.53 13.55
N PRO A 308 8.39 -11.23 12.63
CA PRO A 308 7.22 -12.08 12.43
C PRO A 308 7.58 -13.42 11.74
N GLY A 309 8.81 -13.53 11.24
CA GLY A 309 9.26 -14.59 10.34
C GLY A 309 8.83 -14.33 8.90
N GLY A 310 9.45 -15.06 7.97
CA GLY A 310 9.07 -15.13 6.55
C GLY A 310 9.28 -13.84 5.77
N ARG A 311 8.39 -13.56 4.81
CA ARG A 311 8.49 -12.44 3.85
C ARG A 311 7.36 -11.46 4.08
N ILE A 312 7.65 -10.16 4.11
CA ILE A 312 6.66 -9.09 4.08
C ILE A 312 6.46 -8.65 2.64
N TRP A 313 5.22 -8.68 2.15
CA TRP A 313 4.90 -8.33 0.75
C TRP A 313 4.38 -6.91 0.59
N SER A 314 3.67 -6.40 1.59
CA SER A 314 3.07 -5.07 1.53
C SER A 314 3.12 -4.41 2.89
N LEU A 315 3.32 -3.10 2.88
CA LEU A 315 3.22 -2.20 4.01
C LEU A 315 2.27 -1.07 3.61
N GLU A 316 1.35 -0.71 4.49
CA GLU A 316 0.41 0.38 4.28
C GLU A 316 0.06 1.03 5.61
N THR A 317 -0.24 2.33 5.61
CA THR A 317 -0.75 3.00 6.80
C THR A 317 -2.26 3.07 6.75
N PHE A 318 -2.89 2.86 7.89
CA PHE A 318 -4.33 2.95 8.03
C PHE A 318 -4.66 3.39 9.44
N ASP A 319 -5.63 4.27 9.57
CA ASP A 319 -6.19 4.62 10.87
C ASP A 319 -7.53 3.91 10.99
N ASP A 320 -7.66 3.05 11.98
CA ASP A 320 -8.87 2.30 12.25
C ASP A 320 -9.69 2.89 13.40
N GLY A 321 -9.54 4.19 13.66
CA GLY A 321 -10.18 4.92 14.76
C GLY A 321 -9.37 4.91 16.05
N SER A 322 -8.30 4.13 16.12
CA SER A 322 -7.38 4.11 17.26
C SER A 322 -6.07 4.85 16.99
N GLY A 323 -6.04 5.66 15.93
CA GLY A 323 -4.87 6.38 15.43
C GLY A 323 -4.20 5.64 14.27
N GLU A 324 -3.57 6.40 13.37
CA GLU A 324 -2.86 5.85 12.22
C GLU A 324 -1.75 4.88 12.64
N LYS A 325 -1.79 3.68 12.08
CA LYS A 325 -0.85 2.59 12.35
C LYS A 325 -0.29 2.03 11.05
N LEU A 326 0.83 1.34 11.17
CA LEU A 326 1.43 0.59 10.07
C LEU A 326 0.86 -0.84 10.05
N TYR A 327 0.33 -1.23 8.89
CA TYR A 327 -0.17 -2.56 8.60
C TYR A 327 0.77 -3.26 7.63
N ALA A 328 0.79 -4.59 7.72
CA ALA A 328 1.64 -5.43 6.88
C ALA A 328 0.91 -6.72 6.47
N THR A 329 1.23 -7.21 5.28
CA THR A 329 0.92 -8.58 4.87
C THR A 329 2.20 -9.38 4.62
N GLY A 330 2.17 -10.68 4.89
CA GLY A 330 3.35 -11.53 4.79
C GLY A 330 3.13 -12.97 5.24
N THR A 331 4.19 -13.78 5.24
CA THR A 331 4.16 -15.16 5.79
C THR A 331 4.77 -15.22 7.18
N PRO A 332 4.02 -15.56 8.25
CA PRO A 332 4.68 -15.93 9.50
C PRO A 332 5.31 -17.33 9.37
N ILE A 333 6.44 -17.57 10.05
CA ILE A 333 7.08 -18.90 10.08
C ILE A 333 6.37 -19.84 11.06
N THR A 334 5.76 -19.32 12.13
CA THR A 334 5.12 -20.12 13.17
C THR A 334 3.63 -20.33 12.93
N GLY A 335 3.31 -21.26 12.02
CA GLY A 335 2.14 -22.17 12.06
C GLY A 335 0.71 -21.61 12.10
N GLY A 336 0.51 -20.29 12.14
CA GLY A 336 -0.82 -19.67 12.17
C GLY A 336 -1.31 -19.22 10.79
N ILE A 337 -2.63 -19.13 10.65
CA ILE A 337 -3.38 -18.56 9.50
C ILE A 337 -3.23 -17.02 9.36
N ASN A 338 -2.29 -16.41 10.05
CA ASN A 338 -2.29 -14.96 10.24
C ASN A 338 -1.29 -14.32 9.29
N ARG A 339 -1.74 -13.74 8.16
CA ARG A 339 -0.88 -13.09 7.15
C ARG A 339 -1.16 -11.60 6.98
N PHE A 340 -1.85 -11.02 7.96
CA PHE A 340 -2.24 -9.63 8.03
C PHE A 340 -2.06 -9.15 9.47
N PHE A 341 -1.24 -8.12 9.65
CA PHE A 341 -0.76 -7.66 10.95
C PHE A 341 -0.75 -6.14 11.02
N ARG A 342 -0.79 -5.61 12.24
CA ARG A 342 -0.69 -4.19 12.57
C ARG A 342 0.41 -3.99 13.60
N LEU A 343 1.15 -2.90 13.49
CA LEU A 343 2.16 -2.52 14.48
C LEU A 343 1.50 -1.77 15.65
N GLU A 344 1.64 -2.32 16.85
CA GLU A 344 1.22 -1.73 18.12
C GLU A 344 2.45 -1.44 18.98
N GLY A 345 2.78 -0.16 19.13
CA GLY A 345 4.06 0.24 19.72
C GLY A 345 5.23 -0.35 18.93
N ASN A 346 5.92 -1.33 19.52
CA ASN A 346 6.98 -2.08 18.84
C ASN A 346 6.65 -3.57 18.76
N THR A 347 5.39 -3.93 18.53
CA THR A 347 4.94 -5.32 18.39
C THR A 347 3.96 -5.47 17.24
N TRP A 348 4.21 -6.41 16.33
CA TRP A 348 3.26 -6.80 15.30
C TRP A 348 2.18 -7.69 15.89
N THR A 349 0.93 -7.24 15.84
CA THR A 349 -0.24 -7.98 16.30
C THR A 349 -1.08 -8.41 15.10
N VAL A 350 -1.61 -9.62 15.15
CA VAL A 350 -2.57 -10.11 14.15
C VAL A 350 -3.84 -9.27 14.23
N VAL A 351 -4.41 -8.94 13.07
CA VAL A 351 -5.67 -8.21 12.98
C VAL A 351 -6.79 -9.19 12.66
N ASP A 352 -7.80 -9.24 13.53
CA ASP A 352 -9.13 -9.82 13.29
C ASP A 352 -9.11 -11.19 12.56
N GLY A 353 -8.31 -12.14 13.06
CA GLY A 353 -8.21 -13.50 12.51
C GLY A 353 -7.38 -13.64 11.22
N GLY A 354 -6.91 -12.54 10.63
CA GLY A 354 -6.00 -12.53 9.49
C GLY A 354 -6.62 -13.00 8.16
N VAL A 355 -5.76 -13.45 7.25
CA VAL A 355 -6.11 -14.03 5.94
C VAL A 355 -5.40 -15.37 5.72
N ASP A 356 -6.13 -16.35 5.20
CA ASP A 356 -5.75 -17.78 5.24
C ASP A 356 -4.74 -18.24 4.18
N ALA A 357 -4.50 -17.44 3.13
CA ALA A 357 -3.41 -17.62 2.17
C ALA A 357 -2.58 -16.33 2.01
N GLN A 358 -1.73 -16.25 0.98
CA GLN A 358 -0.84 -15.11 0.80
C GLN A 358 -1.67 -13.83 0.63
N GLY A 359 -1.65 -12.93 1.62
CA GLY A 359 -2.08 -11.54 1.48
C GLY A 359 -0.96 -10.76 0.78
N ILE A 360 -1.21 -10.29 -0.43
CA ILE A 360 -0.16 -9.81 -1.33
C ILE A 360 -0.09 -8.29 -1.32
N LYS A 361 -1.23 -7.60 -1.25
CA LYS A 361 -1.29 -6.15 -1.38
C LYS A 361 -2.25 -5.52 -0.38
N LEU A 362 -1.81 -4.41 0.21
CA LEU A 362 -2.62 -3.47 0.96
C LEU A 362 -2.79 -2.18 0.14
N LEU A 363 -3.96 -1.55 0.26
CA LEU A 363 -4.24 -0.22 -0.25
C LEU A 363 -5.15 0.49 0.76
N ASN A 364 -4.72 1.64 1.27
CA ASN A 364 -5.58 2.53 2.03
C ASN A 364 -6.17 3.59 1.11
N TYR A 365 -7.50 3.66 1.05
CA TYR A 365 -8.22 4.69 0.31
C TYR A 365 -9.57 4.95 0.98
N ASP A 366 -9.93 6.22 1.11
CA ASP A 366 -11.23 6.69 1.63
C ASP A 366 -11.62 5.99 2.94
N ASN A 367 -10.73 6.07 3.93
CA ASN A 367 -10.90 5.43 5.24
C ASN A 367 -11.20 3.93 5.16
N THR A 368 -10.78 3.26 4.09
CA THR A 368 -10.96 1.83 3.89
C THR A 368 -9.62 1.19 3.54
N LEU A 369 -9.26 0.15 4.30
CA LEU A 369 -8.09 -0.66 4.02
C LEU A 369 -8.49 -1.89 3.20
N TYR A 370 -8.11 -1.92 1.94
CA TYR A 370 -8.27 -3.07 1.08
C TYR A 370 -7.12 -4.05 1.27
N VAL A 371 -7.45 -5.33 1.45
CA VAL A 371 -6.50 -6.43 1.54
C VAL A 371 -6.76 -7.35 0.37
N ALA A 372 -5.77 -7.55 -0.49
CA ALA A 372 -5.85 -8.42 -1.66
C ALA A 372 -4.76 -9.49 -1.66
N GLY A 373 -5.05 -10.65 -2.26
CA GLY A 373 -4.11 -11.76 -2.33
C GLY A 373 -4.66 -13.02 -2.97
N SER A 374 -4.10 -14.17 -2.57
CA SER A 374 -4.55 -15.51 -2.96
C SER A 374 -5.52 -16.15 -1.95
N PHE A 375 -5.87 -15.43 -0.88
CA PHE A 375 -6.69 -15.94 0.21
C PHE A 375 -8.11 -16.30 -0.23
N ALA A 376 -8.69 -17.25 0.50
CA ALA A 376 -10.08 -17.68 0.38
C ALA A 376 -10.92 -17.20 1.56
N ASN A 377 -10.28 -16.90 2.70
CA ASN A 377 -10.95 -16.42 3.90
C ASN A 377 -10.23 -15.20 4.49
N ALA A 378 -11.01 -14.26 5.01
CA ALA A 378 -10.56 -13.12 5.82
C ALA A 378 -11.40 -13.07 7.10
N GLY A 379 -10.73 -13.01 8.26
CA GLY A 379 -11.41 -13.10 9.56
C GLY A 379 -12.19 -14.40 9.80
N GLY A 380 -11.79 -15.49 9.15
CA GLY A 380 -12.46 -16.79 9.26
C GLY A 380 -13.73 -16.95 8.42
N LEU A 381 -14.13 -15.92 7.67
CA LEU A 381 -15.26 -15.99 6.74
C LEU A 381 -14.78 -15.99 5.28
N PRO A 382 -15.56 -16.57 4.35
CA PRO A 382 -15.23 -16.58 2.93
C PRO A 382 -15.05 -15.16 2.37
N ALA A 383 -13.88 -14.92 1.79
CA ALA A 383 -13.50 -13.67 1.16
C ALA A 383 -12.62 -13.98 -0.06
N GLY A 384 -13.21 -13.97 -1.25
CA GLY A 384 -12.52 -14.34 -2.48
C GLY A 384 -11.51 -13.28 -2.92
N ARG A 385 -10.22 -13.48 -2.61
CA ARG A 385 -9.04 -12.73 -3.12
C ARG A 385 -8.92 -11.26 -2.73
N ILE A 386 -10.00 -10.62 -2.30
CA ILE A 386 -10.02 -9.25 -1.81
C ILE A 386 -11.08 -9.11 -0.71
N ALA A 387 -10.77 -8.32 0.31
CA ALA A 387 -11.68 -7.89 1.37
C ALA A 387 -11.33 -6.45 1.76
N ALA A 388 -12.29 -5.74 2.33
CA ALA A 388 -12.11 -4.39 2.83
C ALA A 388 -12.21 -4.37 4.35
N ARG A 389 -11.59 -3.38 4.98
CA ARG A 389 -11.77 -3.07 6.39
C ARG A 389 -12.03 -1.58 6.50
N THR A 390 -13.27 -1.21 6.79
CA THR A 390 -13.66 0.19 6.93
C THR A 390 -13.18 0.72 8.28
N SER A 391 -12.70 1.95 8.27
CA SER A 391 -12.25 2.62 9.48
C SER A 391 -13.44 2.96 10.36
N CYS A 392 -13.13 3.13 11.64
CA CYS A 392 -14.00 3.81 12.57
C CYS A 392 -13.99 5.33 12.44
N LEU A 393 -13.04 5.88 11.69
CA LEU A 393 -13.02 7.29 11.34
C LEU A 393 -14.19 7.62 10.43
N GLY A 394 -15.11 8.45 10.92
CA GLY A 394 -16.27 8.89 10.15
C GLY A 394 -17.43 7.89 10.11
N VAL A 395 -17.47 6.91 11.04
CA VAL A 395 -18.75 6.29 11.39
C VAL A 395 -19.65 7.43 11.87
N ALA A 396 -20.65 7.75 11.06
CA ALA A 396 -21.79 8.55 11.48
C ALA A 396 -22.22 8.03 12.85
N CYS A 397 -22.26 8.90 13.84
CA CYS A 397 -22.86 8.65 15.14
C CYS A 397 -24.01 7.63 15.01
N ASP A 398 -23.90 6.49 15.69
CA ASP A 398 -24.93 5.46 15.66
C ASP A 398 -25.97 5.80 16.73
N PRO A 399 -27.19 6.23 16.36
CA PRO A 399 -28.20 6.56 17.35
C PRO A 399 -28.75 5.32 18.07
N ASP A 400 -28.47 4.10 17.61
CA ASP A 400 -28.85 2.84 18.28
C ASP A 400 -27.84 2.49 19.40
N THR A 401 -27.81 3.32 20.43
CA THR A 401 -26.89 3.21 21.57
C THR A 401 -27.14 1.97 22.44
N ASN A 402 -28.36 1.43 22.43
CA ASN A 402 -28.74 0.23 23.18
C ASN A 402 -28.58 -1.08 22.35
N GLN A 403 -28.32 -0.95 21.05
CA GLN A 403 -28.07 -2.03 20.08
C GLN A 403 -29.24 -3.02 19.94
N ASP A 404 -30.47 -2.55 20.05
CA ASP A 404 -31.67 -3.38 19.87
C ASP A 404 -32.16 -3.43 18.40
N GLY A 405 -31.50 -2.67 17.52
CA GLY A 405 -31.75 -2.62 16.09
C GLY A 405 -32.69 -1.50 15.66
N VAL A 406 -33.13 -0.63 16.57
CA VAL A 406 -33.93 0.56 16.26
C VAL A 406 -33.44 1.79 17.03
N ALA A 407 -33.37 2.93 16.33
CA ALA A 407 -33.04 4.21 16.96
C ALA A 407 -34.30 4.89 17.52
N ASP A 408 -34.50 4.85 18.84
CA ASP A 408 -35.69 5.37 19.50
C ASP A 408 -35.45 5.89 20.95
N GLN A 409 -36.51 5.98 21.76
CA GLN A 409 -36.42 6.48 23.13
C GLN A 409 -35.58 5.56 24.03
N GLY A 410 -35.52 4.26 23.71
CA GLY A 410 -34.70 3.28 24.42
C GLY A 410 -33.21 3.63 24.37
N ASP A 411 -32.75 4.26 23.29
CA ASP A 411 -31.36 4.72 23.16
C ASP A 411 -31.07 5.93 24.04
N VAL A 412 -31.99 6.90 24.05
CA VAL A 412 -31.87 8.06 24.91
C VAL A 412 -31.83 7.65 26.38
N ASP A 413 -32.71 6.73 26.78
CA ASP A 413 -32.77 6.21 28.15
C ASP A 413 -31.49 5.42 28.49
N TYR A 414 -30.94 4.68 27.54
CA TYR A 414 -29.70 3.94 27.70
C TYR A 414 -28.51 4.87 27.90
N LEU A 415 -28.35 5.89 27.05
CA LEU A 415 -27.28 6.87 27.15
C LEU A 415 -27.36 7.65 28.48
N ILE A 416 -28.56 8.06 28.91
CA ILE A 416 -28.80 8.68 30.22
C ILE A 416 -28.32 7.77 31.35
N ASN A 417 -28.65 6.47 31.30
CA ASN A 417 -28.21 5.50 32.30
C ASN A 417 -26.68 5.40 32.35
N VAL A 418 -26.01 5.33 31.19
CA VAL A 418 -24.55 5.24 31.13
C VAL A 418 -23.89 6.52 31.68
N ILE A 419 -24.37 7.71 31.30
CA ILE A 419 -23.87 9.00 31.83
C ILE A 419 -24.06 9.08 33.34
N ALA A 420 -25.16 8.53 33.86
CA ALA A 420 -25.43 8.47 35.30
C ALA A 420 -24.58 7.42 36.06
N GLY A 421 -23.71 6.67 35.38
CA GLY A 421 -22.83 5.65 35.97
C GLY A 421 -23.46 4.26 36.09
N GLY A 422 -24.53 3.98 35.34
CA GLY A 422 -25.15 2.67 35.23
C GLY A 422 -24.34 1.67 34.40
N GLU A 423 -24.88 0.47 34.22
CA GLU A 423 -24.22 -0.57 33.41
C GLU A 423 -24.14 -0.16 31.93
N ASN A 424 -22.99 -0.43 31.29
CA ASN A 424 -22.75 -0.20 29.86
C ASN A 424 -22.37 -1.52 29.16
N PRO A 425 -23.31 -2.48 29.03
CA PRO A 425 -23.05 -3.75 28.36
C PRO A 425 -22.79 -3.64 26.85
N THR A 426 -23.28 -2.59 26.17
CA THR A 426 -23.02 -2.36 24.73
C THR A 426 -21.62 -1.79 24.49
N GLY A 427 -21.02 -1.20 25.53
CA GLY A 427 -19.68 -0.63 25.48
C GLY A 427 -19.60 0.71 24.76
N ILE A 428 -20.74 1.38 24.51
CA ILE A 428 -20.80 2.66 23.82
C ILE A 428 -19.98 3.75 24.52
N ASN A 429 -19.50 4.73 23.75
CA ASN A 429 -18.96 5.95 24.34
C ASN A 429 -20.13 6.89 24.70
N ALA A 430 -20.20 7.27 25.98
CA ALA A 430 -21.24 8.16 26.49
C ALA A 430 -21.07 9.62 26.06
N ASP A 431 -19.86 10.00 25.63
CA ASP A 431 -19.57 11.24 24.93
C ASP A 431 -19.95 11.06 23.44
N PHE A 432 -21.25 11.20 23.17
CA PHE A 432 -21.88 11.02 21.86
C PHE A 432 -21.56 12.17 20.90
N ASN A 433 -21.40 13.39 21.40
CA ASN A 433 -21.09 14.58 20.60
C ASN A 433 -19.58 14.84 20.44
N ALA A 434 -18.74 14.05 21.13
CA ALA A 434 -17.29 14.08 21.09
C ALA A 434 -16.66 15.42 21.54
N ASP A 435 -17.30 16.14 22.46
CA ASP A 435 -16.77 17.38 23.04
C ASP A 435 -15.77 17.13 24.18
N GLY A 436 -15.59 15.87 24.58
CA GLY A 436 -14.65 15.42 25.60
C GLY A 436 -15.28 15.26 26.97
N VAL A 437 -16.60 15.47 27.12
CA VAL A 437 -17.33 15.34 28.38
C VAL A 437 -18.66 14.63 28.16
N ALA A 438 -18.85 13.48 28.81
CA ALA A 438 -20.14 12.80 28.82
C ALA A 438 -21.15 13.57 29.71
N ASP A 439 -22.04 14.36 29.11
CA ASP A 439 -23.02 15.20 29.78
C ASP A 439 -24.35 15.39 29.00
N GLN A 440 -25.11 16.44 29.33
CA GLN A 440 -26.41 16.70 28.70
C GLN A 440 -26.28 17.01 27.19
N GLY A 441 -25.13 17.54 26.75
CA GLY A 441 -24.85 17.82 25.35
C GLY A 441 -24.85 16.57 24.47
N ASP A 442 -24.53 15.41 25.04
CA ASP A 442 -24.55 14.12 24.34
C ASP A 442 -25.96 13.60 24.11
N ILE A 443 -26.80 13.75 25.13
CA ILE A 443 -28.22 13.40 25.08
C ILE A 443 -28.92 14.27 24.03
N ASP A 444 -28.63 15.57 24.03
CA ASP A 444 -29.22 16.51 23.08
C ASP A 444 -28.76 16.21 21.64
N ALA A 445 -27.50 15.84 21.45
CA ALA A 445 -26.97 15.44 20.15
C ALA A 445 -27.59 14.13 19.66
N LEU A 446 -27.75 13.12 20.52
CA LEU A 446 -28.43 11.87 20.20
C LEU A 446 -29.88 12.10 19.77
N ILE A 447 -30.64 12.91 20.52
CA ILE A 447 -32.02 13.25 20.18
C ILE A 447 -32.10 13.95 18.83
N ASN A 448 -31.17 14.86 18.53
CA ASN A 448 -31.12 15.54 17.23
C ASN A 448 -30.91 14.55 16.07
N VAL A 449 -30.04 13.55 16.27
CA VAL A 449 -29.76 12.52 15.26
C VAL A 449 -30.96 11.59 15.06
N ILE A 450 -31.60 11.13 16.14
CA ILE A 450 -32.85 10.35 16.07
C ILE A 450 -33.95 11.12 15.33
N ALA A 451 -33.99 12.45 15.50
CA ALA A 451 -34.92 13.33 14.80
C ALA A 451 -34.57 13.58 13.31
N GLY A 452 -33.53 12.94 12.78
CA GLY A 452 -33.07 13.08 11.39
C GLY A 452 -32.08 14.24 11.16
N GLY A 453 -31.51 14.79 12.23
CA GLY A 453 -30.41 15.74 12.17
C GLY A 453 -29.09 15.08 11.74
N PRO A 454 -28.10 15.89 11.30
CA PRO A 454 -26.78 15.37 10.97
C PRO A 454 -26.06 14.89 12.24
N CYS A 455 -25.11 13.97 12.08
CA CYS A 455 -24.22 13.59 13.16
C CYS A 455 -23.35 14.77 13.62
N PRO A 456 -23.19 14.93 14.94
CA PRO A 456 -22.40 16.00 15.55
C PRO A 456 -20.91 15.91 15.21
#